data_AF-A0A7V1LTQ0-F1
#
_entry.id   AF-A0A7V1LTQ0-F1
#
_cell.length_a   1.000
_cell.length_b   1.000
_cell.length_c   1.000
_cell.angle_alpha   90.00
_cell.angle_beta   90.00
_cell.angle_gamma   90.00
#
_symmetry.space_group_name_H-M   'P 1'
#
loop_
_entity.id
_entity.type
_entity.pdbx_description
1 polymer ?
#
loop_
_entity_poly.entity_id
_entity_poly.type
_entity_poly.pdbx_seq_one_letter_code
_entity_poly.pdbx_strand_id
1 'polypeptide(L)'
;MKINQILDKIDEKQLFIPAFQREYVWRRGHAKNLIASLIREYPTGTMLTWETNTPPELKGDWEYSSHQGSVKIILDGQQRITTLYMLIRGTLPPYYTESEIKYDPRGLYIHIETLELQYYKKTIMDNNPYWLNVTDIFQRKVRERNVIKEIKENGQELTNEQEDTISDNLQAVSNIPDLEFLEQTVPIRATLKEAIDIFYIVNASGVNLTDAELALAQISGYWPTAREEFKKKLEILKEDGFVFKLDFIIYCLLGILHNKGSEM
;
A
#
# COMPACT_ATOMS: atom_id res chain seq x y z
N MET A 1 -15.11 -3.98 5.17
CA MET A 1 -14.78 -5.19 4.38
C MET A 1 -13.54 -5.82 4.99
N LYS A 2 -13.47 -7.14 5.14
CA LYS A 2 -12.28 -7.80 5.71
C LYS A 2 -11.05 -7.59 4.85
N ILE A 3 -9.87 -7.46 5.46
CA ILE A 3 -8.61 -7.26 4.74
C ILE A 3 -8.40 -8.36 3.69
N ASN A 4 -8.59 -9.64 4.02
CA ASN A 4 -8.39 -10.72 3.07
C ASN A 4 -9.36 -10.63 1.87
N GLN A 5 -10.61 -10.20 2.09
CA GLN A 5 -11.56 -9.97 0.98
C GLN A 5 -11.09 -8.85 0.05
N ILE A 6 -10.43 -7.82 0.57
CA ILE A 6 -9.83 -6.75 -0.25
C ILE A 6 -8.71 -7.33 -1.11
N LEU A 7 -7.84 -8.16 -0.53
CA LEU A 7 -6.72 -8.78 -1.25
C LEU A 7 -7.22 -9.79 -2.29
N ASP A 8 -8.20 -10.62 -1.94
CA ASP A 8 -8.85 -11.56 -2.86
C ASP A 8 -9.43 -10.81 -4.06
N LYS A 9 -10.10 -9.66 -3.83
CA LYS A 9 -10.61 -8.81 -4.92
C LYS A 9 -9.52 -8.22 -5.82
N ILE A 10 -8.33 -7.96 -5.31
CA ILE A 10 -7.18 -7.55 -6.12
C ILE A 10 -6.71 -8.73 -6.97
N ASP A 11 -6.58 -9.91 -6.37
CA ASP A 11 -6.15 -11.15 -7.04
C ASP A 11 -7.13 -11.55 -8.17
N GLU A 12 -8.43 -11.39 -7.92
CA GLU A 12 -9.52 -11.69 -8.85
C GLU A 12 -9.77 -10.59 -9.89
N LYS A 13 -8.98 -9.49 -9.88
CA LYS A 13 -9.17 -8.33 -10.77
C LYS A 13 -10.58 -7.73 -10.67
N GLN A 14 -11.05 -7.54 -9.44
CA GLN A 14 -12.31 -6.85 -9.12
C GLN A 14 -12.08 -5.50 -8.43
N LEU A 15 -10.87 -5.25 -7.92
CA LEU A 15 -10.48 -4.02 -7.25
C LEU A 15 -9.19 -3.48 -7.86
N PHE A 16 -9.25 -2.27 -8.39
CA PHE A 16 -8.18 -1.69 -9.20
C PHE A 16 -7.60 -0.41 -8.61
N ILE A 17 -6.41 -0.06 -9.09
CA ILE A 17 -5.71 1.18 -8.76
C ILE A 17 -5.67 2.09 -10.00
N PRO A 18 -6.08 3.36 -9.93
CA PRO A 18 -5.94 4.30 -11.04
C PRO A 18 -4.47 4.59 -11.39
N ALA A 19 -4.17 4.75 -12.68
CA ALA A 19 -2.84 5.09 -13.20
C ALA A 19 -2.30 6.44 -12.68
N PHE A 20 -3.20 7.38 -12.39
CA PHE A 20 -2.83 8.68 -11.83
C PHE A 20 -2.27 8.61 -10.40
N GLN A 21 -2.54 7.52 -9.67
CA GLN A 21 -1.97 7.35 -8.33
C GLN A 21 -0.46 7.14 -8.39
N ARG A 22 0.24 7.65 -7.38
CA ARG A 22 1.70 7.53 -7.31
C ARG A 22 2.17 6.10 -7.07
N GLU A 23 3.47 5.93 -7.22
CA GLU A 23 4.22 4.72 -6.90
C GLU A 23 4.17 4.41 -5.39
N TYR A 24 4.70 3.25 -4.98
CA TYR A 24 4.76 2.92 -3.57
C TYR A 24 5.94 3.63 -2.91
N VAL A 25 5.62 4.58 -2.01
CA VAL A 25 6.59 5.48 -1.39
C VAL A 25 6.66 5.34 0.13
N TRP A 26 5.80 4.50 0.72
CA TRP A 26 5.80 4.26 2.16
C TRP A 26 7.14 3.68 2.60
N ARG A 27 7.75 4.33 3.60
CA ARG A 27 8.97 3.81 4.23
C ARG A 27 8.60 2.62 5.10
N ARG A 28 9.59 1.76 5.34
CA ARG A 28 9.54 0.65 6.31
C ARG A 28 8.91 1.04 7.66
N GLY A 29 9.19 2.24 8.18
CA GLY A 29 8.56 2.75 9.41
C GLY A 29 7.03 2.88 9.34
N HIS A 30 6.46 3.27 8.19
CA HIS A 30 5.01 3.36 8.03
C HIS A 30 4.36 1.97 8.03
N ALA A 31 4.97 1.01 7.33
CA ALA A 31 4.50 -0.37 7.32
C ALA A 31 4.53 -0.98 8.73
N LYS A 32 5.62 -0.77 9.47
CA LYS A 32 5.72 -1.16 10.88
C LYS A 32 4.57 -0.58 11.71
N ASN A 33 4.33 0.73 11.61
CA ASN A 33 3.29 1.40 12.39
C ASN A 33 1.88 0.89 12.02
N LEU A 34 1.63 0.59 10.74
CA LEU A 34 0.37 0.01 10.30
C LEU A 34 0.12 -1.35 10.97
N ILE A 35 1.09 -2.25 10.94
CA ILE A 35 0.98 -3.56 11.60
C ILE A 35 0.83 -3.40 13.12
N ALA A 36 1.59 -2.50 13.75
CA ALA A 36 1.47 -2.22 15.17
C ALA A 36 0.06 -1.75 15.56
N SER A 37 -0.55 -0.88 14.76
CA SER A 37 -1.93 -0.42 14.97
C SER A 37 -2.94 -1.55 14.79
N LEU A 38 -2.77 -2.42 13.79
CA LEU A 38 -3.69 -3.54 13.55
C LEU A 38 -3.66 -4.57 14.67
N ILE A 39 -2.48 -4.90 15.19
CA ILE A 39 -2.32 -5.81 16.35
C ILE A 39 -3.06 -5.26 17.58
N ARG A 40 -3.05 -3.93 17.76
CA ARG A 40 -3.71 -3.24 18.89
C ARG A 40 -5.15 -2.86 18.61
N GLU A 41 -5.69 -3.25 17.45
CA GLU A 41 -7.02 -2.85 16.97
C GLU A 41 -7.24 -1.32 16.98
N TYR A 42 -6.17 -0.54 16.80
CA TYR A 42 -6.25 0.90 16.69
C TYR A 42 -6.74 1.33 15.30
N PRO A 43 -7.42 2.49 15.18
CA PRO A 43 -7.85 3.00 13.89
C PRO A 43 -6.68 3.15 12.90
N THR A 44 -6.80 2.52 11.74
CA THR A 44 -5.82 2.60 10.63
C THR A 44 -6.31 3.44 9.46
N GLY A 45 -7.36 4.23 9.70
CA GLY A 45 -8.08 5.04 8.71
C GLY A 45 -9.04 4.22 7.85
N THR A 46 -9.57 4.84 6.80
CA THR A 46 -10.51 4.20 5.86
C THR A 46 -9.88 4.00 4.49
N MET A 47 -10.41 3.08 3.69
CA MET A 47 -10.21 3.00 2.24
C MET A 47 -11.37 3.74 1.57
N LEU A 48 -11.07 4.56 0.56
CA LEU A 48 -12.11 5.16 -0.28
C LEU A 48 -12.16 4.41 -1.60
N THR A 49 -13.33 3.91 -1.98
CA THR A 49 -13.56 3.20 -3.25
C THR A 49 -14.58 3.91 -4.12
N TRP A 50 -14.53 3.67 -5.42
CA TRP A 50 -15.50 4.16 -6.39
C TRP A 50 -15.85 3.06 -7.38
N GLU A 51 -17.13 2.82 -7.59
CA GLU A 51 -17.65 1.88 -8.59
C GLU A 51 -18.09 2.65 -9.84
N THR A 52 -17.57 2.25 -11.00
CA THR A 52 -17.83 2.95 -12.27
C THR A 52 -17.79 2.02 -13.47
N ASN A 53 -18.59 2.34 -14.51
CA ASN A 53 -18.58 1.67 -15.81
C ASN A 53 -17.61 2.33 -16.80
N THR A 54 -17.04 3.47 -16.42
CA THR A 54 -16.11 4.27 -17.22
C THR A 54 -14.89 4.59 -16.35
N PRO A 55 -14.08 3.58 -16.00
CA PRO A 55 -12.90 3.80 -15.19
C PRO A 55 -11.88 4.68 -15.93
N PRO A 56 -11.06 5.46 -15.20
CA PRO A 56 -9.84 6.02 -15.75
C PRO A 56 -8.88 4.89 -16.16
N GLU A 57 -7.75 5.27 -16.77
CA GLU A 57 -6.64 4.35 -16.95
C GLU A 57 -6.22 3.72 -15.62
N LEU A 58 -5.93 2.42 -15.65
CA LEU A 58 -5.66 1.60 -14.48
C LEU A 58 -4.20 1.17 -14.49
N LYS A 59 -3.63 0.94 -13.31
CA LYS A 59 -2.27 0.42 -13.17
C LYS A 59 -2.17 -1.06 -13.52
N GLY A 60 -1.02 -1.43 -14.05
CA GLY A 60 -0.70 -2.79 -14.48
C GLY A 60 -1.23 -3.10 -15.87
N ASP A 61 -1.06 -4.35 -16.31
CA ASP A 61 -1.33 -4.76 -17.69
C ASP A 61 -2.82 -5.04 -17.96
N TRP A 62 -3.73 -4.38 -17.25
CA TRP A 62 -5.16 -4.64 -17.35
C TRP A 62 -5.88 -3.55 -18.13
N GLU A 63 -6.45 -3.94 -19.27
CA GLU A 63 -7.32 -3.09 -20.06
C GLU A 63 -8.79 -3.38 -19.74
N TYR A 64 -9.51 -2.35 -19.30
CA TYR A 64 -10.95 -2.43 -19.05
C TYR A 64 -11.73 -2.65 -20.34
N SER A 65 -12.61 -3.65 -20.36
CA SER A 65 -13.62 -3.81 -21.41
C SER A 65 -15.00 -3.42 -20.89
N SER A 66 -15.71 -2.57 -21.64
CA SER A 66 -17.07 -2.12 -21.31
C SER A 66 -18.10 -3.25 -21.14
N HIS A 67 -17.79 -4.45 -21.63
CA HIS A 67 -18.64 -5.65 -21.49
C HIS A 67 -18.57 -6.28 -20.09
N GLN A 68 -17.59 -5.88 -19.26
CA GLN A 68 -17.38 -6.44 -17.91
C GLN A 68 -18.24 -5.75 -16.84
N GLY A 69 -18.94 -4.67 -17.19
CA GLY A 69 -19.77 -3.91 -16.25
C GLY A 69 -18.94 -3.07 -15.29
N SER A 70 -19.53 -2.69 -14.16
CA SER A 70 -18.89 -1.77 -13.22
C SER A 70 -17.66 -2.41 -12.56
N VAL A 71 -16.55 -1.68 -12.54
CA VAL A 71 -15.37 -2.03 -11.75
C VAL A 71 -15.27 -1.16 -10.50
N LYS A 72 -14.65 -1.71 -9.46
CA LYS A 72 -14.33 -0.97 -8.23
C LYS A 72 -12.89 -0.50 -8.25
N ILE A 73 -12.66 0.75 -7.86
CA ILE A 73 -11.36 1.40 -7.90
C ILE A 73 -11.05 1.98 -6.52
N ILE A 74 -9.80 1.88 -6.07
CA ILE A 74 -9.32 2.50 -4.83
C ILE A 74 -8.90 3.93 -5.12
N LEU A 75 -9.60 4.90 -4.53
CA LEU A 75 -9.22 6.31 -4.55
C LEU A 75 -8.29 6.64 -3.38
N ASP A 76 -8.55 6.16 -2.17
CA ASP A 76 -7.65 6.37 -1.02
C ASP A 76 -7.38 5.06 -0.27
N GLY A 77 -6.21 4.99 0.37
CA GLY A 77 -5.77 3.81 1.11
C GLY A 77 -4.83 2.90 0.33
N GLN A 78 -4.50 3.25 -0.92
CA GLN A 78 -3.58 2.52 -1.80
C GLN A 78 -2.33 2.02 -1.07
N GLN A 79 -1.55 2.92 -0.44
CA GLN A 79 -0.28 2.56 0.21
C GLN A 79 -0.47 1.57 1.38
N ARG A 80 -1.59 1.65 2.10
CA ARG A 80 -1.93 0.73 3.20
C ARG A 80 -2.28 -0.65 2.65
N ILE A 81 -3.18 -0.70 1.67
CA ILE A 81 -3.60 -1.95 1.03
C ILE A 81 -2.42 -2.63 0.32
N THR A 82 -1.57 -1.89 -0.38
CA THR A 82 -0.34 -2.44 -0.99
C THR A 82 0.61 -2.99 0.07
N THR A 83 0.79 -2.30 1.20
CA THR A 83 1.62 -2.81 2.31
C THR A 83 1.09 -4.13 2.85
N LEU A 84 -0.22 -4.20 3.11
CA LEU A 84 -0.89 -5.40 3.60
C LEU A 84 -0.79 -6.53 2.58
N TYR A 85 -0.98 -6.24 1.29
CA TYR A 85 -0.82 -7.21 0.22
C TYR A 85 0.59 -7.83 0.25
N MET A 86 1.64 -7.00 0.22
CA MET A 86 3.02 -7.48 0.20
C MET A 86 3.39 -8.29 1.45
N LEU A 87 2.88 -7.90 2.63
CA LEU A 87 3.14 -8.62 3.87
C LEU A 87 2.37 -9.93 3.97
N ILE A 88 1.08 -9.94 3.61
CA ILE A 88 0.17 -11.08 3.77
C ILE A 88 0.37 -12.10 2.65
N ARG A 89 0.45 -11.66 1.39
CA ARG A 89 0.69 -12.54 0.23
C ARG A 89 2.16 -12.89 0.07
N GLY A 90 3.07 -12.03 0.55
CA GLY A 90 4.52 -12.23 0.41
C GLY A 90 5.06 -11.91 -0.99
N THR A 91 4.22 -11.42 -1.90
CA THR A 91 4.53 -11.11 -3.30
C THR A 91 4.14 -9.67 -3.64
N LEU A 92 4.62 -9.18 -4.80
CA LEU A 92 4.15 -7.90 -5.32
C LEU A 92 2.70 -8.01 -5.82
N PRO A 93 1.87 -6.98 -5.61
CA PRO A 93 0.55 -6.94 -6.22
C PRO A 93 0.64 -6.78 -7.75
N PRO A 94 -0.38 -7.22 -8.50
CA PRO A 94 -0.35 -7.24 -9.96
C PRO A 94 -0.30 -5.86 -10.63
N TYR A 95 -0.51 -4.79 -9.87
CA TYR A 95 -0.49 -3.40 -10.34
C TYR A 95 0.83 -2.67 -10.08
N TYR A 96 1.86 -3.37 -9.58
CA TYR A 96 3.20 -2.80 -9.38
C TYR A 96 4.32 -3.71 -9.85
N THR A 97 5.33 -3.08 -10.42
CA THR A 97 6.65 -3.66 -10.70
C THR A 97 7.65 -3.38 -9.58
N GLU A 98 8.78 -4.11 -9.54
CA GLU A 98 9.84 -3.88 -8.54
C GLU A 98 10.37 -2.44 -8.55
N SER A 99 10.51 -1.83 -9.73
CA SER A 99 10.98 -0.45 -9.88
C SER A 99 10.03 0.60 -9.29
N GLU A 100 8.75 0.26 -9.13
CA GLU A 100 7.74 1.16 -8.57
C GLU A 100 7.60 1.00 -7.05
N ILE A 101 8.33 0.07 -6.45
CA ILE A 101 8.40 -0.15 -4.99
C ILE A 101 9.70 0.44 -4.46
N LYS A 102 9.62 1.66 -3.94
CA LYS A 102 10.82 2.35 -3.42
C LYS A 102 11.41 1.68 -2.17
N TYR A 103 10.55 1.17 -1.30
CA TYR A 103 10.96 0.53 -0.05
C TYR A 103 10.10 -0.71 0.20
N ASP A 104 10.66 -1.90 -0.03
CA ASP A 104 9.94 -3.14 0.26
C ASP A 104 9.63 -3.26 1.78
N PRO A 105 8.35 -3.38 2.18
CA PRO A 105 7.96 -3.50 3.57
C PRO A 105 8.17 -4.90 4.16
N ARG A 106 8.41 -5.92 3.33
CA ARG A 106 8.71 -7.31 3.75
C ARG A 106 10.00 -7.38 4.58
N GLY A 107 10.16 -8.48 5.31
CA GLY A 107 11.26 -8.64 6.27
C GLY A 107 11.04 -7.87 7.59
N LEU A 108 9.76 -7.62 7.91
CA LEU A 108 9.33 -7.15 9.23
C LEU A 108 9.23 -8.36 10.17
N TYR A 109 9.83 -8.23 11.35
CA TYR A 109 9.81 -9.24 12.40
C TYR A 109 9.05 -8.72 13.61
N ILE A 110 8.42 -9.64 14.33
CA ILE A 110 7.74 -9.40 15.60
C ILE A 110 8.34 -10.25 16.71
N HIS A 111 8.58 -9.66 17.87
CA HIS A 111 8.90 -10.40 19.09
C HIS A 111 7.60 -10.94 19.70
N ILE A 112 7.40 -12.24 19.65
CA ILE A 112 6.08 -12.84 19.89
C ILE A 112 5.59 -12.74 21.34
N GLU A 113 6.48 -12.50 22.30
CA GLU A 113 6.09 -12.28 23.70
C GLU A 113 5.74 -10.80 24.00
N THR A 114 6.41 -9.84 23.34
CA THR A 114 6.31 -8.41 23.68
C THR A 114 5.58 -7.57 22.64
N LEU A 115 5.26 -8.18 21.49
CA LEU A 115 4.72 -7.53 20.29
C LEU A 115 5.62 -6.41 19.73
N GLU A 116 6.91 -6.38 20.08
CA GLU A 116 7.84 -5.43 19.49
C GLU A 116 8.05 -5.74 18.00
N LEU A 117 7.92 -4.72 17.15
CA LEU A 117 8.15 -4.84 15.72
C LEU A 117 9.49 -4.20 15.33
N GLN A 118 10.31 -4.94 14.58
CA GLN A 118 11.59 -4.48 14.06
C GLN A 118 11.88 -5.07 12.69
N TYR A 119 12.60 -4.32 11.86
CA TYR A 119 13.24 -4.91 10.68
C TYR A 119 14.48 -5.68 11.11
N TYR A 120 14.80 -6.73 10.35
CA TYR A 120 15.86 -7.66 10.71
C TYR A 120 17.18 -6.98 11.10
N LYS A 121 17.69 -7.35 12.28
CA LYS A 121 18.97 -6.90 12.82
C LYS A 121 19.70 -8.09 13.42
N LYS A 122 20.81 -8.49 12.77
CA LYS A 122 21.64 -9.63 13.16
C LYS A 122 21.98 -9.66 14.66
N THR A 123 22.33 -8.51 15.23
CA THR A 123 22.74 -8.36 16.64
C THR A 123 21.65 -8.68 17.66
N ILE A 124 20.37 -8.63 17.26
CA ILE A 124 19.22 -8.84 18.16
C ILE A 124 18.53 -10.17 17.87
N MET A 125 18.58 -10.65 16.62
CA MET A 125 17.67 -11.70 16.13
C MET A 125 18.33 -13.05 15.81
N ASP A 126 19.64 -13.13 15.58
CA ASP A 126 20.26 -14.37 15.06
C ASP A 126 20.08 -15.62 15.93
N ASN A 127 19.99 -15.45 17.24
CA ASN A 127 19.86 -16.55 18.20
C ASN A 127 18.66 -16.35 19.14
N ASN A 128 17.66 -15.57 18.70
CA ASN A 128 16.50 -15.28 19.53
C ASN A 128 15.22 -15.81 18.85
N PRO A 129 14.69 -16.97 19.30
CA PRO A 129 13.55 -17.64 18.69
C PRO A 129 12.21 -16.92 18.90
N TYR A 130 12.16 -15.87 19.73
CA TYR A 130 10.96 -15.05 19.87
C TYR A 130 10.72 -14.14 18.66
N TRP A 131 11.73 -13.89 17.83
CA TRP A 131 11.59 -13.05 16.64
C TRP A 131 11.09 -13.84 15.45
N LEU A 132 9.84 -13.59 15.07
CA LEU A 132 9.18 -14.27 13.98
C LEU A 132 8.96 -13.33 12.80
N ASN A 133 9.17 -13.82 11.58
CA ASN A 133 8.89 -13.05 10.38
C ASN A 133 7.37 -12.91 10.19
N VAL A 134 6.88 -11.68 10.10
CA VAL A 134 5.44 -11.38 10.00
C VAL A 134 4.80 -11.99 8.76
N THR A 135 5.51 -12.01 7.62
CA THR A 135 5.03 -12.64 6.39
C THR A 135 4.91 -14.16 6.54
N ASP A 136 5.84 -14.80 7.24
CA ASP A 136 5.77 -16.25 7.46
C ASP A 136 4.63 -16.64 8.41
N ILE A 137 4.26 -15.77 9.36
CA ILE A 137 3.04 -15.93 10.18
C ILE A 137 1.79 -15.89 9.27
N PHE A 138 1.64 -14.84 8.45
CA PHE A 138 0.49 -14.72 7.55
C PHE A 138 0.38 -15.85 6.53
N GLN A 139 1.51 -16.34 6.03
CA GLN A 139 1.58 -17.48 5.11
C GLN A 139 1.44 -18.84 5.81
N ARG A 140 1.14 -18.86 7.12
CA ARG A 140 0.93 -20.10 7.92
C ARG A 140 2.12 -21.05 7.92
N LYS A 141 3.34 -20.53 7.72
CA LYS A 141 4.60 -21.28 7.82
C LYS A 141 5.05 -21.43 9.27
N VAL A 142 4.66 -20.48 10.12
CA VAL A 142 4.91 -20.52 11.56
C VAL A 142 3.85 -21.38 12.24
N ARG A 143 4.27 -22.29 13.12
CA ARG A 143 3.40 -23.10 13.98
C ARG A 143 3.78 -22.86 15.42
N GLU A 144 2.82 -22.53 16.26
CA GLU A 144 2.99 -22.27 17.69
C GLU A 144 3.84 -23.34 18.39
N ARG A 145 3.50 -24.62 18.18
CA ARG A 145 4.26 -25.76 18.74
C ARG A 145 5.74 -25.74 18.37
N ASN A 146 6.09 -25.32 17.15
CA ASN A 146 7.48 -25.25 16.72
C ASN A 146 8.20 -24.09 17.40
N VAL A 147 7.52 -22.94 17.55
CA VAL A 147 8.06 -21.77 18.25
C VAL A 147 8.34 -22.10 19.71
N ILE A 148 7.38 -22.67 20.44
CA ILE A 148 7.55 -23.09 21.84
C ILE A 148 8.69 -24.10 21.98
N LYS A 149 8.75 -25.08 21.05
CA LYS A 149 9.82 -26.07 21.05
C LYS A 149 11.20 -25.42 20.87
N GLU A 150 11.34 -24.51 19.91
CA GLU A 150 12.60 -23.82 19.62
C GLU A 150 13.07 -22.92 20.77
N ILE A 151 12.14 -22.25 21.46
CA ILE A 151 12.43 -21.48 22.67
C ILE A 151 12.99 -22.41 23.78
N LYS A 152 12.33 -23.55 24.02
CA LYS A 152 12.79 -24.54 25.01
C LYS A 152 14.13 -25.16 24.67
N GLU A 153 14.38 -25.45 23.39
CA GLU A 153 15.67 -26.00 22.92
C GLU A 153 16.83 -24.99 23.06
N ASN A 154 16.54 -23.68 23.08
CA ASN A 154 17.51 -22.63 23.40
C ASN A 154 17.77 -22.46 24.91
N GLY A 155 17.29 -23.39 25.74
CA GLY A 155 17.59 -23.45 27.18
C GLY A 155 16.72 -22.56 28.05
N GLN A 156 15.59 -22.06 27.52
CA GLN A 156 14.62 -21.28 28.28
C GLN A 156 13.46 -22.16 28.72
N GLU A 157 13.25 -22.25 30.03
CA GLU A 157 11.99 -22.78 30.56
C GLU A 157 10.89 -21.73 30.38
N LEU A 158 9.75 -22.16 29.83
CA LEU A 158 8.56 -21.32 29.69
C LEU A 158 7.57 -21.69 30.78
N THR A 159 7.02 -20.69 31.46
CA THR A 159 5.85 -20.91 32.31
C THR A 159 4.60 -21.10 31.45
N ASN A 160 3.54 -21.68 32.03
CA ASN A 160 2.26 -21.79 31.34
C ASN A 160 1.73 -20.40 30.91
N GLU A 161 1.91 -19.36 31.73
CA GLU A 161 1.44 -18.00 31.35
C GLU A 161 2.21 -17.44 30.15
N GLN A 162 3.50 -17.76 30.01
CA GLN A 162 4.28 -17.34 28.84
C GLN A 162 3.85 -18.09 27.59
N GLU A 163 3.57 -19.40 27.68
CA GLU A 163 3.02 -20.17 26.57
C GLU A 163 1.67 -19.61 26.11
N ASP A 164 0.77 -19.31 27.06
CA ASP A 164 -0.52 -18.68 26.79
C ASP A 164 -0.34 -17.31 26.10
N THR A 165 0.58 -16.47 26.62
CA THR A 165 0.89 -15.15 26.03
C THR A 165 1.39 -15.26 24.59
N ILE A 166 2.29 -16.22 24.32
CA ILE A 166 2.81 -16.46 22.97
C ILE A 166 1.67 -16.92 22.05
N SER A 167 0.79 -17.80 22.54
CA SER A 167 -0.38 -18.30 21.80
C SER A 167 -1.32 -17.15 21.42
N ASP A 168 -1.73 -16.35 22.39
CA ASP A 168 -2.63 -15.20 22.21
C ASP A 168 -2.05 -14.17 21.24
N ASN A 169 -0.77 -13.83 21.40
CA ASN A 169 -0.09 -12.88 20.52
C ASN A 169 0.04 -13.41 19.09
N LEU A 170 0.37 -14.69 18.92
CA LEU A 170 0.45 -15.31 17.60
C LEU A 170 -0.92 -15.37 16.92
N GLN A 171 -1.98 -15.63 17.69
CA GLN A 171 -3.35 -15.58 17.20
C GLN A 171 -3.75 -14.16 16.80
N ALA A 172 -3.45 -13.14 17.62
CA ALA A 172 -3.73 -11.74 17.32
C ALA A 172 -3.08 -11.29 16.00
N VAL A 173 -1.81 -11.64 15.77
CA VAL A 173 -1.14 -11.36 14.50
C VAL A 173 -1.78 -12.15 13.37
N SER A 174 -2.01 -13.45 13.55
CA SER A 174 -2.58 -14.33 12.51
C SER A 174 -3.99 -13.92 12.06
N ASN A 175 -4.75 -13.26 12.93
CA ASN A 175 -6.11 -12.79 12.67
C ASN A 175 -6.18 -11.44 11.94
N ILE A 176 -5.05 -10.73 11.75
CA ILE A 176 -5.05 -9.44 11.04
C ILE A 176 -5.76 -9.51 9.67
N PRO A 177 -5.54 -10.52 8.81
CA PRO A 177 -6.25 -10.62 7.54
C PRO A 177 -7.78 -10.70 7.67
N ASP A 178 -8.30 -11.12 8.83
CA ASP A 178 -9.73 -11.21 9.12
C ASP A 178 -10.33 -9.93 9.72
N LEU A 179 -9.50 -8.94 10.08
CA LEU A 179 -9.96 -7.66 10.59
C LEU A 179 -10.69 -6.85 9.52
N GLU A 180 -11.65 -6.06 9.98
CA GLU A 180 -12.38 -5.12 9.13
C GLU A 180 -11.51 -3.91 8.78
N PHE A 181 -11.35 -3.66 7.48
CA PHE A 181 -10.84 -2.40 6.98
C PHE A 181 -12.03 -1.54 6.55
N LEU A 182 -12.17 -0.38 7.18
CA LEU A 182 -13.30 0.50 6.95
C LEU A 182 -13.29 1.01 5.51
N GLU A 183 -14.36 0.75 4.76
CA GLU A 183 -14.55 1.19 3.38
C GLU A 183 -15.58 2.32 3.34
N GLN A 184 -15.22 3.41 2.67
CA GLN A 184 -16.15 4.46 2.24
C GLN A 184 -16.28 4.37 0.72
N THR A 185 -17.49 4.55 0.20
CA THR A 185 -17.75 4.43 -1.24
C THR A 185 -18.26 5.74 -1.82
N VAL A 186 -17.65 6.17 -2.92
CA VAL A 186 -18.12 7.28 -3.73
C VAL A 186 -19.36 6.82 -4.50
N PRO A 187 -20.43 7.64 -4.56
CA PRO A 187 -21.65 7.29 -5.30
C PRO A 187 -21.36 6.92 -6.76
N ILE A 188 -22.03 5.89 -7.28
CA ILE A 188 -21.86 5.39 -8.67
C ILE A 188 -22.13 6.49 -9.72
N ARG A 189 -23.01 7.45 -9.40
CA ARG A 189 -23.34 8.59 -10.26
C ARG A 189 -22.22 9.64 -10.38
N ALA A 190 -21.18 9.55 -9.55
CA ALA A 190 -20.07 10.49 -9.60
C ALA A 190 -19.33 10.36 -10.93
N THR A 191 -18.94 11.49 -11.49
CA THR A 191 -18.09 11.57 -12.68
C THR A 191 -16.63 11.32 -12.31
N LEU A 192 -15.79 11.01 -13.31
CA LEU A 192 -14.34 10.90 -13.12
C LEU A 192 -13.75 12.15 -12.46
N LYS A 193 -14.20 13.34 -12.88
CA LYS A 193 -13.75 14.61 -12.30
C LYS A 193 -14.08 14.69 -10.81
N GLU A 194 -15.33 14.40 -10.43
CA GLU A 194 -15.75 14.41 -9.03
C GLU A 194 -15.00 13.37 -8.21
N ALA A 195 -14.71 12.19 -8.77
CA ALA A 195 -13.90 11.16 -8.10
C ALA A 195 -12.46 11.64 -7.84
N ILE A 196 -11.85 12.35 -8.79
CA ILE A 196 -10.52 12.97 -8.64
C ILE A 196 -10.56 14.12 -7.62
N ASP A 197 -11.63 14.92 -7.60
CA ASP A 197 -11.79 16.00 -6.62
C ASP A 197 -11.99 15.45 -5.19
N ILE A 198 -12.76 14.37 -5.03
CA ILE A 198 -12.89 13.68 -3.73
C ILE A 198 -11.54 13.07 -3.31
N PHE A 199 -10.82 12.44 -4.25
CA PHE A 199 -9.45 11.96 -4.03
C PHE A 199 -8.55 13.07 -3.49
N TYR A 200 -8.59 14.25 -4.12
CA TYR A 200 -7.84 15.43 -3.70
C TYR A 200 -8.18 15.83 -2.26
N ILE A 201 -9.48 15.96 -1.94
CA ILE A 201 -9.96 16.38 -0.61
C ILE A 201 -9.51 15.41 0.48
N VAL A 202 -9.61 14.10 0.23
CA VAL A 202 -9.26 13.07 1.23
C VAL A 202 -7.73 12.96 1.42
N ASN A 203 -6.94 13.09 0.34
CA ASN A 203 -5.48 12.99 0.42
C ASN A 203 -4.81 14.21 1.08
N ALA A 204 -5.50 15.35 1.18
CA ALA A 204 -4.99 16.54 1.88
C ALA A 204 -4.79 16.33 3.40
N SER A 205 -5.29 15.24 3.98
CA SER A 205 -5.15 14.91 5.40
C SER A 205 -4.12 13.79 5.70
N GLY A 206 -3.48 13.22 4.68
CA GLY A 206 -2.62 12.03 4.79
C GLY A 206 -1.12 12.32 4.70
N VAL A 207 -0.33 11.39 4.11
CA VAL A 207 1.03 11.71 3.65
C VAL A 207 0.87 12.60 2.43
N ASN A 208 0.86 13.91 2.67
CA ASN A 208 0.55 14.94 1.68
C ASN A 208 1.22 14.65 0.34
N LEU A 209 0.38 14.55 -0.70
CA LEU A 209 0.85 14.65 -2.07
C LEU A 209 1.50 16.03 -2.23
N THR A 210 2.57 16.11 -3.02
CA THR A 210 3.11 17.42 -3.38
C THR A 210 2.11 18.17 -4.26
N ASP A 211 2.15 19.50 -4.29
CA ASP A 211 1.31 20.29 -5.21
C ASP A 211 1.47 19.83 -6.67
N ALA A 212 2.68 19.37 -7.03
CA ALA A 212 2.97 18.80 -8.33
C ALA A 212 2.27 17.45 -8.56
N GLU A 213 2.26 16.56 -7.55
CA GLU A 213 1.53 15.29 -7.62
C GLU A 213 0.02 15.50 -7.73
N LEU A 214 -0.53 16.51 -7.03
CA LEU A 214 -1.95 16.87 -7.11
C LEU A 214 -2.31 17.42 -8.49
N ALA A 215 -1.51 18.34 -9.02
CA ALA A 215 -1.69 18.87 -10.37
C ALA A 215 -1.57 17.77 -11.44
N LEU A 216 -0.63 16.84 -11.29
CA LEU A 216 -0.52 15.70 -12.18
C LEU A 216 -1.76 14.79 -12.11
N ALA A 217 -2.32 14.54 -10.93
CA ALA A 217 -3.53 13.75 -10.79
C ALA A 217 -4.71 14.40 -11.53
N GLN A 218 -4.84 15.73 -11.45
CA GLN A 218 -5.84 16.48 -12.23
C GLN A 218 -5.58 16.39 -13.73
N ILE A 219 -4.34 16.61 -14.18
CA ILE A 219 -3.96 16.47 -15.60
C ILE A 219 -4.31 15.07 -16.10
N SER A 220 -4.02 14.03 -15.32
CA SER A 220 -4.29 12.64 -15.69
C SER A 220 -5.80 12.33 -15.80
N GLY A 221 -6.66 13.14 -15.17
CA GLY A 221 -8.11 13.06 -15.38
C GLY A 221 -8.57 13.48 -16.78
N TYR A 222 -7.82 14.38 -17.43
CA TYR A 222 -8.11 14.89 -18.78
C TYR A 222 -7.22 14.28 -19.86
N TRP A 223 -5.98 13.94 -19.50
CA TRP A 223 -4.98 13.33 -20.36
C TRP A 223 -4.43 12.07 -19.66
N PRO A 224 -5.08 10.91 -19.84
CA PRO A 224 -4.77 9.68 -19.09
C PRO A 224 -3.28 9.29 -19.17
N THR A 225 -2.69 9.36 -20.37
CA THR A 225 -1.30 8.98 -20.63
C THR A 225 -0.26 10.03 -20.24
N ALA A 226 -0.66 11.16 -19.64
CA ALA A 226 0.25 12.27 -19.30
C ALA A 226 1.45 11.82 -18.47
N ARG A 227 1.22 10.97 -17.47
CA ARG A 227 2.27 10.49 -16.56
C ARG A 227 3.35 9.70 -17.31
N GLU A 228 2.94 8.83 -18.23
CA GLU A 228 3.87 8.03 -19.02
C GLU A 228 4.67 8.89 -19.99
N GLU A 229 4.00 9.82 -20.67
CA GLU A 229 4.65 10.76 -21.60
C GLU A 229 5.68 11.65 -20.86
N PHE A 230 5.35 12.09 -19.64
CA PHE A 230 6.29 12.82 -18.78
C PHE A 230 7.49 11.96 -18.38
N LYS A 231 7.27 10.69 -18.00
CA LYS A 231 8.36 9.76 -17.70
C LYS A 231 9.27 9.52 -18.91
N LYS A 232 8.70 9.28 -20.10
CA LYS A 232 9.46 9.12 -21.35
C LYS A 232 10.34 10.35 -21.61
N LYS A 233 9.78 11.56 -21.42
CA LYS A 233 10.56 12.80 -21.59
C LYS A 233 11.69 12.93 -20.57
N LEU A 234 11.49 12.52 -19.31
CA LEU A 234 12.54 12.53 -18.30
C LEU A 234 13.67 11.56 -18.60
N GLU A 235 13.38 10.37 -19.13
CA GLU A 235 14.44 9.43 -19.53
C GLU A 235 15.26 9.98 -20.71
N ILE A 236 14.63 10.61 -21.70
CA ILE A 236 15.35 11.30 -22.78
C ILE A 236 16.27 12.39 -22.20
N LEU A 237 15.77 13.22 -21.27
CA LEU A 237 16.58 14.27 -20.64
C LEU A 237 17.75 13.70 -19.82
N LYS A 238 17.54 12.56 -19.19
CA LYS A 238 18.55 11.85 -18.41
C LYS A 238 19.66 11.28 -19.30
N GLU A 239 19.35 10.81 -20.51
CA GLU A 239 20.34 10.43 -21.52
C GLU A 239 21.25 11.60 -21.89
N ASP A 240 20.70 12.83 -21.92
CA ASP A 240 21.45 14.08 -22.16
C ASP A 240 22.16 14.63 -20.89
N GLY A 241 22.15 13.89 -19.78
CA GLY A 241 22.80 14.27 -18.52
C GLY A 241 21.95 15.10 -17.56
N PHE A 242 20.67 15.33 -17.87
CA PHE A 242 19.74 16.08 -17.03
C PHE A 242 18.83 15.16 -16.22
N VAL A 243 19.18 14.95 -14.94
CA VAL A 243 18.41 14.08 -14.03
C VAL A 243 17.37 14.89 -13.27
N PHE A 244 16.12 14.85 -13.73
CA PHE A 244 14.99 15.51 -13.07
C PHE A 244 13.97 14.52 -12.51
N LYS A 245 13.11 15.02 -11.61
CA LYS A 245 11.95 14.29 -11.09
C LYS A 245 10.69 14.72 -11.84
N LEU A 246 9.63 13.92 -11.74
CA LEU A 246 8.32 14.21 -12.34
C LEU A 246 7.79 15.61 -11.97
N ASP A 247 7.99 16.02 -10.71
CA ASP A 247 7.58 17.33 -10.21
C ASP A 247 8.15 18.50 -11.04
N PHE A 248 9.35 18.33 -11.61
CA PHE A 248 9.98 19.35 -12.45
C PHE A 248 9.15 19.70 -13.68
N ILE A 249 8.55 18.69 -14.34
CA ILE A 249 7.71 18.91 -15.52
C ILE A 249 6.48 19.73 -15.13
N ILE A 250 5.88 19.42 -13.98
CA ILE A 250 4.71 20.14 -13.49
C ILE A 250 5.05 21.60 -13.17
N TYR A 251 6.19 21.84 -12.52
CA TYR A 251 6.66 23.21 -12.27
C TYR A 251 6.94 23.98 -13.56
N CYS A 252 7.46 23.32 -14.60
CA CYS A 252 7.64 23.94 -15.91
C CYS A 252 6.28 24.31 -16.54
N LEU A 253 5.31 23.41 -16.51
CA LEU A 253 3.96 23.68 -17.03
C LEU A 253 3.29 24.84 -16.29
N LEU A 254 3.38 24.85 -14.96
CA LEU A 254 2.85 25.93 -14.14
C LEU A 254 3.55 27.26 -14.43
N GLY A 255 4.88 27.26 -14.60
CA GLY A 255 5.63 28.46 -14.98
C GLY A 255 5.22 29.02 -16.35
N ILE A 256 4.96 28.15 -17.33
CA ILE A 256 4.47 28.55 -18.66
C ILE A 256 3.04 29.11 -18.57
N LEU A 257 2.15 28.44 -17.84
CA LEU A 257 0.75 28.86 -17.68
C LEU A 257 0.62 30.17 -16.89
N HIS A 258 1.41 30.33 -15.82
CA HIS A 258 1.41 31.56 -15.02
C HIS A 258 1.75 32.79 -15.88
N ASN A 259 2.64 32.63 -16.86
CA ASN A 259 3.04 33.69 -17.77
C ASN A 259 2.02 33.95 -18.91
N LYS A 260 0.96 33.15 -19.04
CA LYS A 260 -0.13 33.36 -20.00
C LYS A 260 -1.30 34.18 -19.45
N GLY A 261 -1.34 34.44 -18.14
CA GLY A 261 -2.45 35.15 -17.49
C GLY A 261 -3.77 34.35 -17.49
N SER A 262 -4.76 34.81 -16.72
CA SER A 262 -6.07 34.17 -16.55
C SER A 262 -6.96 34.15 -17.82
N GLU A 263 -6.41 34.52 -18.98
CA GLU A 263 -7.12 34.56 -20.25
C GLU A 263 -6.93 33.24 -21.01
N MET A 264 -7.50 32.17 -20.46
CA MET A 264 -7.82 30.94 -21.19
C MET A 264 -9.17 30.41 -20.75
#